data_AF-A0A1Q7E507-F1
#
_entry.id   AF-A0A1Q7E507-F1
#
_cell.length_a   1.000
_cell.length_b   1.000
_cell.length_c   1.000
_cell.angle_alpha   90.00
_cell.angle_beta   90.00
_cell.angle_gamma   90.00
#
_symmetry.space_group_name_H-M   'P 1'
#
loop_
_entity.id
_entity.type
_entity.pdbx_description
1 polymer ?
#
loop_
_entity_poly.entity_id
_entity_poly.type
_entity_poly.pdbx_seq_one_letter_code
_entity_poly.pdbx_strand_id
1 'polypeptide(L)'
;MRASTARLMNSPVRLADLTFPQVNRLIHRTRLAFIHLDNLLAFGKRDRDGRVDGYITAHLPDECLLVFFRKGEAVNAASLHPSGRHVVTITEALKRMRAEVERGDLAYCAAPMEQLAWMYQSCAVPLQPRAVDAGSPGALFPALQQEQVTGVLWGSSSRRSFTPGRAAPRPPSPRSYSRPSPSCRSRRRTR
;
A
#
# COMPACT_ATOMS: atom_id res chain seq x y z
N MET A 1 -6.54 13.41 -24.12
CA MET A 1 -6.58 12.06 -23.52
C MET A 1 -8.04 11.74 -23.24
N ARG A 2 -8.68 10.87 -24.02
CA ARG A 2 -10.07 10.48 -23.68
C ARG A 2 -9.96 9.54 -22.48
N ALA A 3 -10.39 10.01 -21.32
CA ALA A 3 -10.36 9.19 -20.11
C ALA A 3 -11.18 7.91 -20.36
N SER A 4 -10.64 6.76 -19.98
CA SER A 4 -11.41 5.51 -19.93
C SER A 4 -12.70 5.78 -19.14
N THR A 5 -13.84 5.47 -19.77
CA THR A 5 -15.16 5.56 -19.13
C THR A 5 -15.52 4.28 -18.40
N ALA A 6 -14.72 3.23 -18.55
CA ALA A 6 -14.92 1.96 -17.87
C ALA A 6 -14.73 2.14 -16.37
N ARG A 7 -15.73 1.68 -15.62
CA ARG A 7 -15.76 1.78 -14.16
C ARG A 7 -15.52 0.42 -13.55
N LEU A 8 -14.88 0.41 -12.38
CA LEU A 8 -14.73 -0.80 -11.61
C LEU A 8 -16.11 -1.21 -11.08
N MET A 9 -16.75 -2.17 -11.71
CA MET A 9 -18.06 -2.66 -11.27
C MET A 9 -19.09 -1.52 -11.16
N ASN A 10 -19.99 -1.60 -10.17
CA ASN A 10 -20.97 -0.56 -9.85
C ASN A 10 -20.36 0.62 -9.05
N SER A 11 -19.04 0.81 -9.09
CA SER A 11 -18.33 1.87 -8.37
C SER A 11 -18.22 3.15 -9.22
N PRO A 12 -18.11 4.34 -8.62
CA PRO A 12 -17.72 5.55 -9.34
C PRO A 12 -16.25 5.54 -9.81
N VAL A 13 -15.43 4.60 -9.33
CA VAL A 13 -14.00 4.52 -9.63
C VAL A 13 -13.76 4.06 -11.07
N ARG A 14 -12.99 4.83 -11.85
CA ARG A 14 -12.61 4.46 -13.22
C ARG A 14 -11.48 3.44 -13.19
N LEU A 15 -11.48 2.50 -14.14
CA LEU A 15 -10.40 1.53 -14.28
C LEU A 15 -9.06 2.21 -14.56
N ALA A 16 -9.07 3.31 -15.31
CA ALA A 16 -7.88 4.12 -15.53
C ALA A 16 -7.34 4.77 -14.25
N ASP A 17 -8.12 4.95 -13.20
CA ASP A 17 -7.65 5.61 -11.97
C ASP A 17 -7.14 4.59 -10.92
N LEU A 18 -7.21 3.29 -11.24
CA LEU A 18 -6.76 2.23 -10.33
C LEU A 18 -5.25 2.30 -10.13
N THR A 19 -4.88 2.43 -8.86
CA THR A 19 -3.51 2.29 -8.38
C THR A 19 -3.44 1.13 -7.41
N PHE A 20 -2.52 0.22 -7.64
CA PHE A 20 -2.30 -0.93 -6.77
C PHE A 20 -1.14 -0.65 -5.81
N PRO A 21 -1.11 -1.29 -4.62
CA PRO A 21 0.00 -1.14 -3.70
C PRO A 21 1.32 -1.54 -4.37
N GLN A 22 2.42 -0.87 -4.03
CA GLN A 22 3.73 -1.08 -4.64
C GLN A 22 4.81 -0.59 -3.68
N VAL A 23 5.98 -1.23 -3.71
CA VAL A 23 7.16 -0.78 -2.95
C VAL A 23 7.98 0.19 -3.78
N ASN A 24 8.15 -0.10 -5.07
CA ASN A 24 8.85 0.78 -5.99
C ASN A 24 8.16 0.77 -7.36
N ARG A 25 8.37 1.84 -8.14
CA ARG A 25 7.87 1.96 -9.50
C ARG A 25 9.06 1.97 -10.46
N LEU A 26 9.11 0.98 -11.34
CA LEU A 26 10.20 0.81 -12.32
C LEU A 26 9.89 1.58 -13.60
N ILE A 27 8.65 1.48 -14.07
CA ILE A 27 8.15 2.24 -15.22
C ILE A 27 6.94 3.04 -14.75
N HIS A 28 7.02 4.35 -14.90
CA HIS A 28 5.89 5.24 -14.68
C HIS A 28 4.79 4.97 -15.69
N ARG A 29 3.58 5.48 -15.44
CA ARG A 29 2.47 5.30 -16.36
C ARG A 29 2.84 5.90 -17.73
N THR A 30 3.03 5.03 -18.70
CA THR A 30 3.54 5.37 -20.03
C THR A 30 2.68 4.68 -21.07
N ARG A 31 2.44 5.34 -22.21
CA ARG A 31 1.63 4.79 -23.29
C ARG A 31 2.23 3.49 -23.82
N LEU A 32 1.38 2.50 -24.06
CA LEU A 32 1.78 1.24 -24.68
C LEU A 32 2.42 1.46 -26.06
N ALA A 33 2.00 2.47 -26.80
CA ALA A 33 2.60 2.87 -28.08
C ALA A 33 4.11 3.18 -28.00
N PHE A 34 4.64 3.53 -26.81
CA PHE A 34 6.07 3.82 -26.61
C PHE A 34 6.84 2.66 -25.98
N ILE A 35 6.18 1.56 -25.64
CA ILE A 35 6.78 0.43 -24.92
C ILE A 35 6.70 -0.84 -25.77
N HIS A 36 7.86 -1.39 -26.11
CA HIS A 36 7.96 -2.72 -26.68
C HIS A 36 7.80 -3.78 -25.58
N LEU A 37 6.62 -4.39 -25.51
CA LEU A 37 6.29 -5.40 -24.49
C LEU A 37 7.28 -6.57 -24.46
N ASP A 38 7.73 -7.03 -25.63
CA ASP A 38 8.67 -8.16 -25.71
C ASP A 38 10.04 -7.80 -25.11
N ASN A 39 10.48 -6.55 -25.25
CA ASN A 39 11.71 -6.06 -24.63
C ASN A 39 11.56 -5.99 -23.11
N LEU A 40 10.40 -5.58 -22.61
CA LEU A 40 10.12 -5.53 -21.18
C LEU A 40 10.13 -6.94 -20.57
N LEU A 41 9.47 -7.90 -21.21
CA LEU A 41 9.47 -9.30 -20.77
C LEU A 41 10.87 -9.95 -20.86
N ALA A 42 11.66 -9.58 -21.87
CA ALA A 42 13.03 -10.06 -22.00
C ALA A 42 13.98 -9.40 -20.99
N PHE A 43 13.74 -8.14 -20.61
CA PHE A 43 14.57 -7.40 -19.65
C PHE A 43 14.67 -8.13 -18.31
N GLY A 44 13.55 -8.62 -17.78
CA GLY A 44 13.51 -9.37 -16.52
C GLY A 44 14.32 -10.68 -16.54
N LYS A 45 14.53 -11.25 -17.73
CA LYS A 45 15.33 -12.48 -17.91
C LYS A 45 16.82 -12.19 -18.08
N ARG A 46 17.17 -11.07 -18.74
CA ARG A 46 18.54 -10.75 -19.15
C ARG A 46 19.33 -10.01 -18.09
N ASP A 47 18.71 -9.07 -17.38
CA ASP A 47 19.41 -8.19 -16.44
C ASP A 47 19.19 -8.64 -14.99
N ARG A 48 20.22 -8.55 -14.14
CA ARG A 48 20.08 -8.78 -12.70
C ARG A 48 19.14 -7.76 -12.07
N ASP A 49 19.17 -6.52 -12.53
CA ASP A 49 18.29 -5.45 -12.05
C ASP A 49 16.84 -5.65 -12.53
N GLY A 50 16.64 -6.48 -13.55
CA GLY A 50 15.32 -6.91 -14.03
C GLY A 50 14.71 -8.08 -13.26
N ARG A 51 15.48 -8.80 -12.41
CA ARG A 51 15.01 -9.97 -11.65
C ARG A 51 14.21 -9.58 -10.41
N VAL A 52 13.22 -8.73 -10.60
CA VAL A 52 12.41 -8.15 -9.54
C VAL A 52 11.07 -8.88 -9.46
N ASP A 53 10.61 -9.14 -8.24
CA ASP A 53 9.22 -9.53 -7.99
C ASP A 53 8.35 -8.29 -8.16
N GLY A 54 7.32 -8.39 -9.00
CA GLY A 54 6.52 -7.23 -9.34
C GLY A 54 5.29 -7.55 -10.16
N TYR A 55 4.65 -6.50 -10.66
CA TYR A 55 3.53 -6.61 -11.56
C TYR A 55 3.53 -5.48 -12.58
N ILE A 56 3.00 -5.78 -13.75
CA ILE A 56 2.65 -4.80 -14.77
C ILE A 56 1.15 -4.54 -14.66
N THR A 57 0.77 -3.25 -14.62
CA THR A 57 -0.62 -2.82 -14.83
C THR A 57 -0.75 -2.23 -16.22
N ALA A 58 -1.63 -2.78 -17.04
CA ALA A 58 -2.07 -2.18 -18.28
C ALA A 58 -3.46 -1.55 -18.08
N HIS A 59 -3.58 -0.25 -18.30
CA HIS A 59 -4.84 0.46 -18.26
C HIS A 59 -5.37 0.59 -19.68
N LEU A 60 -6.28 -0.30 -20.07
CA LEU A 60 -6.95 -0.27 -21.36
C LEU A 60 -8.24 0.58 -21.27
N PRO A 61 -8.87 0.93 -22.40
CA PRO A 61 -10.12 1.68 -22.40
C PRO A 61 -11.25 0.98 -21.64
N ASP A 62 -11.36 -0.35 -21.80
CA ASP A 62 -12.49 -1.14 -21.30
C ASP A 62 -12.14 -2.03 -20.10
N GLU A 63 -10.84 -2.32 -19.88
CA GLU A 63 -10.38 -3.20 -18.81
C GLU A 63 -9.04 -2.75 -18.22
N CYS A 64 -8.67 -3.31 -17.07
CA CYS A 64 -7.33 -3.19 -16.50
C CYS A 64 -6.70 -4.57 -16.37
N LEU A 65 -5.54 -4.76 -16.99
CA LEU A 65 -4.82 -6.03 -16.96
C LEU A 65 -3.68 -5.98 -15.94
N LEU A 66 -3.50 -7.07 -15.22
CA LEU A 66 -2.40 -7.31 -14.29
C LEU A 66 -1.58 -8.50 -14.79
N VAL A 67 -0.27 -8.32 -14.95
CA VAL A 67 0.67 -9.41 -15.21
C VAL A 67 1.66 -9.48 -14.07
N PHE A 68 1.71 -10.61 -13.37
CA PHE A 68 2.54 -10.82 -12.18
C PHE A 68 3.88 -11.44 -12.56
N PHE A 69 4.95 -10.95 -11.95
CA PHE A 69 6.32 -11.37 -12.18
C PHE A 69 6.95 -11.93 -10.91
N ARG A 70 7.65 -13.06 -11.05
CA ARG A 70 8.49 -13.66 -10.02
C ARG A 70 9.92 -13.69 -10.52
N LYS A 71 10.83 -13.02 -9.84
CA LYS A 71 12.25 -12.90 -10.21
C LYS A 71 12.44 -12.51 -11.69
N GLY A 72 11.61 -11.58 -12.19
CA GLY A 72 11.64 -11.14 -13.60
C GLY A 72 10.93 -12.05 -14.61
N GLU A 73 10.30 -13.16 -14.18
CA GLU A 73 9.53 -14.04 -15.05
C GLU A 73 8.02 -13.87 -14.83
N ALA A 74 7.27 -13.68 -15.92
CA ALA A 74 5.81 -13.62 -15.87
C ALA A 74 5.25 -14.98 -15.44
N VAL A 75 4.51 -15.00 -14.33
CA VAL A 75 3.98 -16.23 -13.71
C VAL A 75 2.47 -16.35 -13.85
N ASN A 76 1.72 -15.26 -13.65
CA ASN A 76 0.26 -15.24 -13.69
C ASN A 76 -0.24 -13.94 -14.31
N ALA A 77 -1.51 -13.93 -14.76
CA ALA A 77 -2.17 -12.72 -15.19
C ALA A 77 -3.64 -12.68 -14.72
N ALA A 78 -4.18 -11.48 -14.57
CA ALA A 78 -5.57 -11.24 -14.22
C ALA A 78 -6.11 -10.04 -14.99
N SER A 79 -7.43 -10.02 -15.20
CA SER A 79 -8.16 -8.90 -15.77
C SER A 79 -9.20 -8.38 -14.79
N LEU A 80 -9.29 -7.06 -14.71
CA LEU A 80 -10.37 -6.32 -14.07
C LEU A 80 -11.22 -5.67 -15.16
N HIS A 81 -12.44 -6.16 -15.30
CA HIS A 81 -13.46 -5.63 -16.19
C HIS A 81 -14.59 -4.98 -15.36
N PRO A 82 -15.40 -4.08 -15.95
CA PRO A 82 -16.60 -3.58 -15.27
C PRO A 82 -17.57 -4.69 -14.85
N SER A 83 -17.58 -5.84 -15.55
CA SER A 83 -18.41 -6.99 -15.16
C SER A 83 -17.84 -7.83 -14.02
N GLY A 84 -16.56 -7.66 -13.67
CA GLY A 84 -15.91 -8.45 -12.62
C GLY A 84 -14.42 -8.67 -12.83
N ARG A 85 -13.85 -9.52 -11.98
CA ARG A 85 -12.42 -9.86 -11.96
C ARG A 85 -12.26 -11.31 -12.36
N HIS A 86 -11.27 -11.61 -13.19
CA HIS A 86 -11.02 -12.97 -13.65
C HIS A 86 -9.53 -13.21 -13.90
N VAL A 87 -9.07 -14.44 -13.65
CA VAL A 87 -7.71 -14.88 -14.00
C VAL A 87 -7.68 -15.16 -15.49
N VAL A 88 -6.63 -14.67 -16.16
CA VAL A 88 -6.39 -14.89 -17.60
C VAL A 88 -5.01 -15.48 -17.81
N THR A 89 -4.78 -16.08 -18.96
CA THR A 89 -3.43 -16.53 -19.32
C THR A 89 -2.55 -15.31 -19.64
N ILE A 90 -1.24 -15.44 -19.41
CA ILE A 90 -0.27 -14.39 -19.76
C ILE A 90 -0.36 -14.06 -21.26
N THR A 91 -0.48 -15.09 -22.10
CA THR A 91 -0.60 -14.94 -23.55
C THR A 91 -1.82 -14.10 -23.94
N GLU A 92 -2.97 -14.34 -23.30
CA GLU A 92 -4.20 -13.59 -23.55
C GLU A 92 -4.07 -12.14 -23.09
N ALA A 93 -3.54 -11.90 -21.88
CA ALA A 93 -3.27 -10.55 -21.40
C ALA A 93 -2.38 -9.76 -22.38
N LEU A 94 -1.26 -10.36 -22.81
CA LEU A 94 -0.35 -9.73 -23.76
C LEU A 94 -0.99 -9.49 -25.14
N LYS A 95 -1.84 -10.40 -25.60
CA LYS A 95 -2.60 -10.23 -26.86
C LYS A 95 -3.54 -9.02 -26.78
N ARG A 96 -4.27 -8.87 -25.68
CA ARG A 96 -5.19 -7.73 -25.47
C ARG A 96 -4.43 -6.40 -25.32
N MET A 97 -3.31 -6.40 -24.61
CA MET A 97 -2.43 -5.22 -24.52
C MET A 97 -1.93 -4.77 -25.90
N ARG A 98 -1.56 -5.71 -26.78
CA ARG A 98 -1.14 -5.39 -28.15
C ARG A 98 -2.27 -4.89 -29.03
N ALA A 99 -3.50 -5.38 -28.83
CA ALA A 99 -4.66 -4.92 -29.59
C ALA A 99 -4.98 -3.44 -29.29
N GLU A 100 -4.74 -2.99 -28.06
CA GLU A 100 -5.05 -1.64 -27.60
C GLU A 100 -3.80 -0.75 -27.41
N VAL A 101 -2.72 -1.01 -28.16
CA VAL A 101 -1.42 -0.32 -28.00
C VAL A 101 -1.52 1.20 -28.15
N GLU A 102 -2.38 1.70 -29.02
CA GLU A 102 -2.56 3.13 -29.30
C GLU A 102 -3.28 3.89 -28.19
N ARG A 103 -4.04 3.16 -27.36
CA ARG A 103 -4.99 3.75 -26.40
C ARG A 103 -4.66 3.41 -24.95
N GLY A 104 -3.98 2.31 -24.72
CA GLY A 104 -3.64 1.84 -23.38
C GLY A 104 -2.36 2.48 -22.83
N ASP A 105 -2.30 2.55 -21.51
CA ASP A 105 -1.09 2.88 -20.76
C ASP A 105 -0.61 1.66 -19.99
N LEU A 106 0.66 1.66 -19.61
CA LEU A 106 1.30 0.64 -18.83
C LEU A 106 2.11 1.27 -17.69
N ALA A 107 2.11 0.61 -16.53
CA ALA A 107 3.10 0.85 -15.49
C ALA A 107 3.72 -0.49 -15.06
N TYR A 108 4.99 -0.44 -14.64
CA TYR A 108 5.70 -1.60 -14.10
C TYR A 108 6.16 -1.28 -12.68
N CYS A 109 5.71 -2.09 -11.73
CA CYS A 109 5.88 -1.84 -10.30
C CYS A 109 6.51 -3.05 -9.62
N ALA A 110 7.44 -2.79 -8.71
CA ALA A 110 8.01 -3.80 -7.83
C ALA A 110 7.13 -3.95 -6.59
N ALA A 111 6.85 -5.19 -6.20
CA ALA A 111 6.11 -5.51 -4.99
C ALA A 111 6.57 -6.85 -4.40
N PRO A 112 6.58 -7.01 -3.07
CA PRO A 112 6.95 -8.26 -2.42
C PRO A 112 6.04 -9.41 -2.85
N MET A 113 6.59 -10.63 -2.88
CA MET A 113 5.87 -11.85 -3.29
C MET A 113 4.54 -12.06 -2.56
N GLU A 114 4.51 -11.82 -1.25
CA GLU A 114 3.31 -11.96 -0.42
C GLU A 114 2.18 -11.03 -0.89
N GLN A 115 2.53 -9.79 -1.23
CA GLN A 115 1.58 -8.81 -1.75
C GLN A 115 1.07 -9.22 -3.14
N LEU A 116 1.95 -9.72 -4.01
CA LEU A 116 1.57 -10.23 -5.33
C LEU A 116 0.60 -11.42 -5.21
N ALA A 117 0.86 -12.33 -4.27
CA ALA A 117 -0.01 -13.48 -4.01
C ALA A 117 -1.40 -13.03 -3.57
N TRP A 118 -1.51 -12.03 -2.68
CA TRP A 118 -2.80 -11.47 -2.27
C TRP A 118 -3.52 -10.73 -3.41
N MET A 119 -2.79 -9.97 -4.22
CA MET A 119 -3.36 -9.31 -5.40
C MET A 119 -3.95 -10.35 -6.37
N TYR A 120 -3.20 -11.41 -6.66
CA TYR A 120 -3.67 -12.50 -7.50
C TYR A 120 -4.89 -13.20 -6.89
N GLN A 121 -4.82 -13.58 -5.62
CA GLN A 121 -5.91 -14.27 -4.92
C GLN A 121 -7.20 -13.43 -4.91
N SER A 122 -7.07 -12.11 -4.75
CA SER A 122 -8.21 -11.20 -4.81
C SER A 122 -8.92 -11.25 -6.16
N CYS A 123 -8.20 -11.55 -7.25
CA CYS A 123 -8.77 -11.68 -8.59
C CYS A 123 -9.26 -13.11 -8.89
N ALA A 124 -8.68 -14.12 -8.25
CA ALA A 124 -9.01 -15.53 -8.44
C ALA A 124 -10.29 -15.95 -7.70
N VAL A 125 -10.59 -15.30 -6.56
CA VAL A 125 -11.77 -15.63 -5.74
C VAL A 125 -12.94 -14.71 -6.09
N PRO A 126 -14.16 -15.25 -6.24
CA PRO A 126 -15.36 -14.44 -6.43
C PRO A 126 -15.53 -13.39 -5.34
N LEU A 127 -16.02 -12.20 -5.71
CA LEU A 127 -16.36 -11.18 -4.73
C LEU A 127 -17.49 -11.69 -3.85
N GLN A 128 -17.28 -11.71 -2.53
CA GLN A 128 -18.34 -11.94 -1.56
C GLN A 128 -18.75 -10.59 -0.97
N PRO A 129 -19.87 -9.99 -1.44
CA PRO A 129 -20.34 -8.73 -0.89
C PRO A 129 -20.81 -8.96 0.55
N ARG A 130 -20.28 -8.15 1.48
CA ARG A 130 -20.72 -8.12 2.87
C ARG A 130 -21.51 -6.84 3.10
N ALA A 131 -22.73 -6.98 3.62
CA ALA A 131 -23.49 -5.84 4.11
C ALA A 131 -22.77 -5.27 5.33
N VAL A 132 -22.32 -4.01 5.23
CA VAL A 132 -21.78 -3.26 6.35
C VAL A 132 -22.85 -2.24 6.73
N ASP A 133 -23.29 -2.27 7.99
CA ASP A 133 -24.19 -1.24 8.49
C ASP A 133 -23.42 0.09 8.60
N ALA A 134 -23.82 1.05 7.76
CA ALA A 134 -23.23 2.39 7.75
C ALA A 134 -23.51 3.16 9.05
N GLY A 135 -24.56 2.79 9.80
CA GLY A 135 -24.89 3.39 11.10
C GLY A 135 -24.02 2.91 12.25
N SER A 136 -23.32 1.78 12.09
CA SER A 136 -22.48 1.19 13.14
C SER A 136 -21.18 0.60 12.59
N PRO A 137 -20.31 1.41 11.94
CA PRO A 137 -19.07 0.91 11.33
C PRO A 137 -18.12 0.23 12.34
N GLY A 138 -18.22 0.55 13.63
CA GLY A 138 -17.46 -0.08 14.70
C GLY A 138 -17.83 -1.55 14.98
N ALA A 139 -19.01 -2.01 14.57
CA ALA A 139 -19.47 -3.39 14.78
C ALA A 139 -18.84 -4.40 13.79
N LEU A 140 -18.25 -3.91 12.70
CA LEU A 140 -17.65 -4.75 11.65
C LEU A 140 -16.47 -5.57 12.17
N PHE A 141 -15.55 -4.95 12.93
CA PHE A 141 -14.35 -5.63 13.41
C PHE A 141 -14.64 -6.71 14.46
N PRO A 142 -15.50 -6.48 15.47
CA PRO A 142 -15.95 -7.54 16.37
C PRO A 142 -16.57 -8.72 15.63
N ALA A 143 -17.40 -8.47 14.61
CA ALA A 143 -17.98 -9.55 13.80
C ALA A 143 -16.90 -10.34 13.02
N LEU A 144 -15.94 -9.64 12.41
CA LEU A 144 -14.81 -10.29 11.71
C LEU A 144 -13.91 -11.11 12.65
N GLN A 145 -13.74 -10.65 13.90
CA GLN A 145 -12.96 -11.36 14.91
C GLN A 145 -13.66 -12.63 15.40
N GLN A 146 -14.99 -12.60 15.58
CA GLN A 146 -15.79 -13.77 15.94
C GLN A 146 -15.76 -14.84 14.83
N GLU A 147 -15.74 -14.42 13.57
CA GLU A 147 -15.68 -15.30 12.40
C GLU A 147 -14.27 -15.85 12.11
N GLN A 148 -13.26 -15.49 12.92
CA GLN A 148 -11.86 -15.88 12.75
C GLN A 148 -11.31 -15.62 11.34
N VAL A 149 -11.72 -14.52 10.72
CA VAL A 149 -11.24 -14.16 9.38
C VAL A 149 -9.74 -13.84 9.44
N THR A 150 -8.95 -14.59 8.67
CA THR A 150 -7.51 -14.36 8.54
C THR A 150 -7.23 -13.03 7.81
N GLY A 151 -6.30 -12.22 8.32
CA GLY A 151 -5.88 -10.96 7.66
C GLY A 151 -6.52 -9.68 8.20
N VAL A 152 -7.23 -9.73 9.34
CA VAL A 152 -7.69 -8.51 10.03
C VAL A 152 -6.50 -7.87 10.76
N LEU A 153 -5.95 -6.80 10.18
CA LEU A 153 -4.93 -5.98 10.82
C LEU A 153 -5.60 -4.78 11.51
N TRP A 154 -5.46 -4.68 12.83
CA TRP A 154 -5.87 -3.49 13.57
C TRP A 154 -4.76 -2.44 13.51
N GLY A 155 -4.99 -1.37 12.76
CA GLY A 155 -4.23 -0.12 12.92
C GLY A 155 -4.86 0.74 14.01
N SER A 156 -4.34 0.73 15.24
CA SER A 156 -4.66 1.80 16.18
C SER A 156 -3.90 3.04 15.73
N SER A 157 -4.55 3.94 14.99
CA SER A 157 -4.04 5.29 14.79
C SER A 157 -4.05 5.96 16.17
N SER A 158 -2.95 5.85 16.92
CA SER A 158 -2.69 6.78 18.02
C SER A 158 -2.33 8.11 17.38
N ARG A 159 -3.34 8.88 16.96
CA ARG A 159 -3.19 10.34 16.94
C ARG A 159 -2.97 10.71 18.41
N ARG A 160 -1.71 10.81 18.83
CA ARG A 160 -1.38 11.66 19.98
C ARG A 160 -1.73 13.07 19.51
N SER A 161 -2.97 13.48 19.77
CA SER A 161 -3.30 14.89 19.86
C SER A 161 -2.41 15.44 20.96
N PHE A 162 -1.30 16.05 20.56
CA PHE A 162 -0.45 16.83 21.43
C PHE A 162 -1.26 18.06 21.82
N THR A 163 -2.03 17.95 22.90
CA THR A 163 -2.68 19.08 23.56
C THR A 163 -1.58 19.94 24.18
N PRO A 164 -1.46 21.23 23.82
CA PRO A 164 -0.47 22.09 24.45
C PRO A 164 -0.89 22.35 25.90
N GLY A 165 -0.01 21.94 26.82
CA GLY A 165 0.20 22.45 28.18
C GLY A 165 -1.01 22.98 28.94
N ARG A 166 -1.70 22.10 29.66
CA ARG A 166 -2.37 22.52 30.91
C ARG A 166 -1.26 22.62 31.97
N ALA A 167 -0.92 23.84 32.36
CA ALA A 167 0.14 24.16 33.31
C ALA A 167 0.04 23.29 34.58
N ALA A 168 1.14 22.61 34.90
CA ALA A 168 1.29 21.92 36.17
C ALA A 168 1.23 22.95 37.33
N PRO A 169 0.55 22.64 38.44
CA PRO A 169 0.58 23.51 39.62
C PRO A 169 2.01 23.61 40.17
N ARG A 170 2.45 24.84 40.41
CA ARG A 170 3.77 25.17 40.96
C ARG A 170 4.02 24.42 42.28
N PRO A 171 5.23 23.90 42.53
CA PRO A 171 5.59 23.41 43.85
C PRO A 171 5.67 24.55 44.88
N PRO A 172 5.33 24.31 46.16
CA PRO A 172 5.39 25.33 47.19
C PRO A 172 6.84 25.77 47.47
N SER A 173 7.01 27.07 47.68
CA SER A 173 8.27 27.75 47.98
C SER A 173 8.89 27.27 49.30
N PRO A 174 10.24 27.15 49.39
CA PRO A 174 10.90 26.82 50.64
C PRO A 174 10.85 28.01 51.60
N ARG A 175 10.30 27.75 52.80
CA ARG A 175 10.30 28.69 53.91
C ARG A 175 11.73 28.98 54.37
N SER A 176 11.97 30.27 54.51
CA SER A 176 13.07 30.93 55.21
C SER A 176 13.37 30.31 56.57
N TYR A 177 14.61 29.89 56.80
CA TYR A 177 15.21 29.85 58.12
C TYR A 177 16.37 30.83 58.18
N SER A 178 16.17 31.87 58.98
CA SER A 178 17.11 32.91 59.37
C SER A 178 18.09 32.36 60.42
N ARG A 179 19.40 32.42 60.10
CA ARG A 179 20.63 32.84 60.86
C ARG A 179 20.77 32.48 62.38
N PRO A 180 21.98 32.39 62.98
CA PRO A 180 23.23 33.09 62.62
C PRO A 180 24.58 32.33 62.83
N SER A 181 25.68 32.87 62.29
CA SER A 181 27.09 32.68 62.74
C SER A 181 27.35 33.48 64.05
N PRO A 182 28.49 33.42 64.81
CA PRO A 182 29.85 33.02 64.40
C PRO A 182 30.79 32.37 65.49
N SER A 183 32.01 32.04 65.05
CA SER A 183 33.31 32.21 65.74
C SER A 183 33.98 31.06 66.53
N CYS A 184 35.33 31.18 66.58
CA CYS A 184 36.38 30.47 67.33
C CYS A 184 36.83 29.09 66.79
N ARG A 185 38.01 28.88 66.18
CA ARG A 185 39.44 29.22 66.45
C ARG A 185 40.19 28.04 67.07
N SER A 186 41.34 27.71 66.45
CA SER A 186 42.46 26.87 66.94
C SER A 186 42.23 25.35 66.87
N ARG A 187 43.22 24.47 66.68
CA ARG A 187 44.70 24.53 66.51
C ARG A 187 45.13 23.08 66.13
N ARG A 188 46.23 22.94 65.38
CA ARG A 188 47.31 21.90 65.45
C ARG A 188 46.93 20.50 66.01
N ARG A 189 47.36 19.37 65.42
CA ARG A 189 48.77 18.95 65.33
C ARG A 189 48.89 17.62 64.56
N THR A 190 50.03 17.48 63.90
CA THR A 190 50.69 16.29 63.34
C THR A 190 50.69 15.05 64.23
N ARG A 191 50.62 13.87 63.61
CA ARG A 191 51.66 12.83 63.71
C ARG A 191 51.69 12.00 62.45
#